data_AF-A0A2V6JF15-F1
#
_entry.id   AF-A0A2V6JF15-F1
#
_cell.length_a   1.000
_cell.length_b   1.000
_cell.length_c   1.000
_cell.angle_alpha   90.00
_cell.angle_beta   90.00
_cell.angle_gamma   90.00
#
_symmetry.space_group_name_H-M   'P 1'
#
loop_
_entity.id
_entity.type
_entity.pdbx_description
1 polymer ?
#
loop_
_entity_poly.entity_id
_entity_poly.type
_entity_poly.pdbx_seq_one_letter_code
_entity_poly.pdbx_strand_id
1 'polypeptide(L)'
;MEELNAVTNVSRKLNLSSRYIPFAIKRQGTHRHHRVRAGPVLYACAAVVIRVVKWLSLGLLWSSSILLAGPLERSVSPSRQFIIFGRSRILRGAVSDAAERTKSKVLTLLQVRDQWSVPILLNLQRPQANVPEIPPVLLDFSQTGAGLKIQLDLLVTPDSQPGVLQREILRAVLLEMSYRSLPSLPAGTPYIAPPDWLLDGILALDNESPEIFDGLDTAATNPPTLKDFLTQHPTLLDTPSRALYCACASALLRMLLEHDNGRVQLARYIADLPHSSADIFADFQSHFPWLGRDSGAMEKTWRENIPRVASERRFALLTFTATSEQLDECLLTKVAQDREKKNSLTLDETVRASRPNINTVSAKKLGERLMLLTTRAHPLLRPIVVDYQLAAESVTRKKSHGVAKRLANSKALREKIAVRMSEVDDFMNWFEATQAKTASGAFRDYLHASANNDAIPRRRDALSVYLDALETQLQ
;
A
#
# COMPACT_ATOMS: atom_id res chain seq x y z
N MET A 1 -57.59 -31.52 35.67
CA MET A 1 -58.26 -31.57 34.36
C MET A 1 -57.15 -31.59 33.33
N GLU A 2 -56.57 -32.78 33.14
CA GLU A 2 -56.92 -33.73 32.06
C GLU A 2 -56.12 -33.35 30.80
N GLU A 3 -55.05 -34.09 30.50
CA GLU A 3 -55.05 -35.26 29.59
C GLU A 3 -55.12 -34.82 28.09
N LEU A 4 -54.38 -35.32 27.11
CA LEU A 4 -53.60 -36.56 26.95
C LEU A 4 -52.77 -36.48 25.64
N ASN A 5 -51.78 -37.38 25.54
CA ASN A 5 -51.06 -37.90 24.35
C ASN A 5 -49.91 -37.05 23.76
N ALA A 6 -48.61 -37.34 23.94
CA ALA A 6 -47.78 -38.57 23.93
C ALA A 6 -47.23 -38.98 22.54
N VAL A 7 -45.95 -39.43 22.57
CA VAL A 7 -45.11 -40.06 21.52
C VAL A 7 -44.40 -39.03 20.62
N THR A 8 -43.06 -38.86 20.56
CA THR A 8 -41.97 -39.84 20.54
C THR A 8 -40.59 -39.24 20.93
N ASN A 9 -39.80 -40.06 21.63
CA ASN A 9 -38.33 -40.20 21.66
C ASN A 9 -37.40 -39.15 22.30
N VAL A 10 -36.74 -39.62 23.36
CA VAL A 10 -35.66 -39.03 24.14
C VAL A 10 -34.49 -40.03 24.23
N SER A 11 -33.26 -39.49 24.13
CA SER A 11 -31.98 -40.00 24.69
C SER A 11 -31.30 -41.26 24.13
N ARG A 12 -30.00 -41.13 23.78
CA ARG A 12 -28.91 -41.57 24.70
C ARG A 12 -27.50 -41.17 24.24
N LYS A 13 -26.68 -41.00 25.28
CA LYS A 13 -25.24 -40.70 25.35
C LYS A 13 -24.34 -41.83 24.82
N LEU A 14 -23.18 -41.40 24.32
CA LEU A 14 -21.79 -41.91 24.52
C LEU A 14 -21.63 -43.27 25.25
N ASN A 15 -20.92 -44.21 24.62
CA ASN A 15 -19.83 -44.94 25.28
C ASN A 15 -18.86 -45.66 24.31
N LEU A 16 -17.60 -45.69 24.76
CA LEU A 16 -16.43 -46.33 24.18
C LEU A 16 -16.45 -47.87 24.30
N SER A 17 -15.87 -48.59 23.33
CA SER A 17 -14.94 -49.73 23.50
C SER A 17 -14.52 -50.24 22.11
N SER A 18 -13.23 -50.22 21.77
CA SER A 18 -12.23 -51.28 21.96
C SER A 18 -12.32 -52.42 20.94
N ARG A 19 -11.23 -52.64 20.21
CA ARG A 19 -10.62 -53.97 20.03
C ARG A 19 -9.16 -53.82 19.62
N TYR A 20 -8.27 -54.32 20.47
CA TYR A 20 -6.85 -54.55 20.23
C TYR A 20 -6.52 -55.97 20.76
N ILE A 21 -5.68 -56.70 20.01
CA ILE A 21 -4.74 -57.81 20.35
C ILE A 21 -5.29 -59.16 20.91
N PRO A 22 -4.47 -60.25 21.06
CA PRO A 22 -3.06 -60.50 20.66
C PRO A 22 -2.73 -61.92 20.12
N PHE A 23 -1.46 -62.15 19.71
CA PHE A 23 -0.60 -63.32 20.01
C PHE A 23 0.80 -63.03 19.38
N ALA A 24 1.91 -62.72 20.06
CA ALA A 24 2.79 -63.49 20.98
C ALA A 24 3.49 -64.71 20.30
N ILE A 25 4.77 -65.11 20.47
CA ILE A 25 5.98 -64.71 21.24
C ILE A 25 7.16 -65.67 20.82
N LYS A 26 8.42 -65.18 20.89
CA LYS A 26 9.74 -65.85 21.18
C LYS A 26 10.59 -66.73 20.22
N ARG A 27 11.90 -66.45 20.38
CA ARG A 27 13.18 -67.10 20.03
C ARG A 27 13.42 -68.50 20.64
N GLN A 28 14.28 -69.31 19.98
CA GLN A 28 15.53 -69.98 20.45
C GLN A 28 15.93 -71.06 19.41
N GLY A 29 17.16 -71.10 18.86
CA GLY A 29 18.31 -71.92 19.31
C GLY A 29 18.17 -73.37 18.83
N THR A 30 19.12 -74.15 18.28
CA THR A 30 20.59 -74.20 18.26
C THR A 30 20.99 -75.57 17.63
N HIS A 31 22.20 -75.70 17.05
CA HIS A 31 23.03 -76.95 16.94
C HIS A 31 22.60 -78.09 15.95
N ARG A 32 23.47 -78.85 15.26
CA ARG A 32 24.94 -79.07 15.28
C ARG A 32 25.43 -79.95 14.09
N HIS A 33 26.70 -79.73 13.69
CA HIS A 33 27.78 -80.65 13.20
C HIS A 33 27.57 -81.55 11.96
N HIS A 34 28.54 -81.77 11.04
CA HIS A 34 30.01 -81.99 11.10
C HIS A 34 30.73 -81.38 9.84
N ARG A 35 31.90 -80.71 9.92
CA ARG A 35 33.32 -81.20 9.86
C ARG A 35 33.63 -81.96 8.53
N VAL A 36 34.64 -81.68 7.67
CA VAL A 36 36.09 -81.37 7.84
C VAL A 36 36.71 -80.77 6.53
N ARG A 37 37.80 -79.99 6.69
CA ARG A 37 38.94 -79.54 5.81
C ARG A 37 39.20 -80.31 4.47
N ALA A 38 39.88 -79.81 3.43
CA ALA A 38 41.02 -78.88 3.29
C ALA A 38 41.10 -78.29 1.85
N GLY A 39 41.81 -77.16 1.62
CA GLY A 39 42.04 -76.53 0.29
C GLY A 39 43.26 -77.10 -0.46
N PRO A 40 43.98 -76.33 -1.31
CA PRO A 40 43.61 -75.15 -2.12
C PRO A 40 44.01 -75.33 -3.62
N VAL A 41 44.03 -74.21 -4.39
CA VAL A 41 44.76 -73.97 -5.66
C VAL A 41 43.95 -74.10 -6.97
N LEU A 42 43.55 -72.96 -7.54
CA LEU A 42 43.89 -72.46 -8.90
C LEU A 42 42.83 -71.46 -9.45
N TYR A 43 43.27 -70.20 -9.59
CA TYR A 43 42.99 -69.27 -10.67
C TYR A 43 41.54 -69.03 -11.12
N ALA A 44 40.92 -68.01 -10.51
CA ALA A 44 39.76 -67.32 -11.07
C ALA A 44 40.17 -65.99 -11.70
N CYS A 45 40.16 -66.01 -13.04
CA CYS A 45 39.57 -65.01 -13.93
C CYS A 45 39.64 -63.52 -13.54
N ALA A 46 40.53 -62.82 -14.26
CA ALA A 46 40.17 -61.69 -15.13
C ALA A 46 39.13 -60.69 -14.58
N ALA A 47 39.59 -59.69 -13.80
CA ALA A 47 39.03 -58.33 -13.76
C ALA A 47 39.82 -57.41 -12.81
N VAL A 48 41.15 -57.29 -12.99
CA VAL A 48 41.97 -56.33 -12.23
C VAL A 48 42.79 -55.51 -13.23
N VAL A 49 42.14 -54.57 -13.92
CA VAL A 49 42.77 -53.33 -14.45
C VAL A 49 41.74 -52.18 -14.54
N ILE A 50 40.42 -52.45 -14.65
CA ILE A 50 39.38 -51.40 -14.71
C ILE A 50 38.88 -51.03 -13.30
N ARG A 51 39.76 -50.61 -12.39
CA ARG A 51 39.31 -50.01 -11.10
C ARG A 51 40.12 -48.81 -10.60
N VAL A 52 41.13 -48.35 -11.35
CA VAL A 52 41.93 -47.16 -10.95
C VAL A 52 41.68 -45.92 -11.83
N VAL A 53 41.09 -46.05 -13.02
CA VAL A 53 40.78 -44.89 -13.90
C VAL A 53 39.34 -44.35 -13.71
N LYS A 54 38.49 -45.05 -12.96
CA LYS A 54 37.11 -44.58 -12.66
C LYS A 54 36.96 -43.77 -11.36
N TRP A 55 38.05 -43.60 -10.60
CA TRP A 55 38.09 -42.77 -9.39
C TRP A 55 38.82 -41.44 -9.58
N LEU A 56 39.25 -41.12 -10.80
CA LEU A 56 39.83 -39.81 -11.17
C LEU A 56 38.96 -39.00 -12.15
N SER A 57 37.92 -39.61 -12.73
CA SER A 57 36.88 -38.90 -13.51
C SER A 57 35.57 -38.71 -12.73
N LEU A 58 35.50 -39.20 -11.48
CA LEU A 58 34.40 -38.96 -10.53
C LEU A 58 34.79 -38.01 -9.40
N GLY A 59 35.91 -37.29 -9.55
CA GLY A 59 36.36 -36.22 -8.65
C GLY A 59 36.30 -34.82 -9.28
N LEU A 60 35.82 -34.71 -10.53
CA LEU A 60 35.76 -33.44 -11.28
C LEU A 60 34.34 -33.03 -11.70
N LEU A 61 33.31 -33.71 -11.19
CA LEU A 61 31.89 -33.40 -11.45
C LEU A 61 31.07 -33.24 -10.16
N TRP A 62 31.76 -32.85 -9.09
CA TRP A 62 31.17 -32.39 -7.83
C TRP A 62 31.65 -30.97 -7.53
N SER A 63 31.71 -30.11 -8.54
CA SER A 63 31.50 -28.69 -8.32
C SER A 63 29.98 -28.52 -8.25
N SER A 64 29.45 -28.67 -7.05
CA SER A 64 28.10 -28.26 -6.69
C SER A 64 27.84 -26.92 -7.36
N SER A 65 26.82 -26.89 -8.22
CA SER A 65 26.20 -25.67 -8.69
C SER A 65 25.83 -24.85 -7.45
N ILE A 66 26.75 -24.00 -6.99
CA ILE A 66 26.39 -22.77 -6.34
C ILE A 66 25.62 -22.07 -7.46
N LEU A 67 24.30 -22.22 -7.43
CA LEU A 67 23.42 -21.19 -7.96
C LEU A 67 23.84 -19.95 -7.19
N LEU A 68 24.87 -19.26 -7.67
CA LEU A 68 25.10 -17.88 -7.34
C LEU A 68 23.76 -17.25 -7.68
N ALA A 69 23.00 -16.89 -6.65
CA ALA A 69 21.96 -15.91 -6.82
C ALA A 69 22.66 -14.74 -7.49
N GLY A 70 22.43 -14.57 -8.80
CA GLY A 70 23.01 -13.46 -9.54
C GLY A 70 22.71 -12.17 -8.76
N PRO A 71 23.64 -11.20 -8.76
CA PRO A 71 23.48 -9.98 -7.98
C PRO A 71 22.08 -9.41 -8.26
N LEU A 72 21.30 -9.19 -7.20
CA LEU A 72 19.98 -8.59 -7.31
C LEU A 72 20.15 -7.27 -8.07
N GLU A 73 19.55 -7.20 -9.25
CA GLU A 73 19.52 -5.96 -10.00
C GLU A 73 18.86 -4.88 -9.14
N ARG A 74 19.45 -3.69 -9.15
CA ARG A 74 18.96 -2.54 -8.40
C ARG A 74 18.49 -1.44 -9.33
N SER A 75 17.44 -0.74 -8.90
CA SER A 75 17.03 0.55 -9.43
C SER A 75 17.12 1.58 -8.31
N VAL A 76 17.46 2.82 -8.64
CA VAL A 76 17.46 3.94 -7.70
C VAL A 76 16.37 4.90 -8.14
N SER A 77 15.56 5.37 -7.20
CA SER A 77 14.47 6.29 -7.49
C SER A 77 14.98 7.70 -7.86
N PRO A 78 14.17 8.54 -8.52
CA PRO A 78 14.56 9.92 -8.87
C PRO A 78 15.09 10.75 -7.70
N SER A 79 14.46 10.64 -6.53
CA SER A 79 14.93 11.36 -5.33
C SER A 79 16.16 10.76 -4.68
N ARG A 80 16.59 9.57 -5.14
CA ARG A 80 17.68 8.74 -4.61
C ARG A 80 17.47 8.22 -3.18
N GLN A 81 16.33 8.50 -2.56
CA GLN A 81 15.99 7.96 -1.25
C GLN A 81 15.68 6.46 -1.32
N PHE A 82 15.02 6.00 -2.38
CA PHE A 82 14.61 4.59 -2.49
C PHE A 82 15.59 3.81 -3.37
N ILE A 83 16.06 2.68 -2.84
CA ILE A 83 16.89 1.73 -3.58
C ILE A 83 16.13 0.41 -3.67
N ILE A 84 15.72 0.05 -4.87
CA ILE A 84 14.84 -1.09 -5.12
C ILE A 84 15.64 -2.26 -5.68
N PHE A 85 15.69 -3.36 -4.95
CA PHE A 85 16.30 -4.62 -5.37
C PHE A 85 15.23 -5.58 -5.88
N GLY A 86 15.49 -6.24 -7.00
CA GLY A 86 14.54 -7.24 -7.53
C GLY A 86 14.89 -7.66 -8.95
N ARG A 87 14.36 -8.78 -9.42
CA ARG A 87 14.70 -9.30 -10.76
C ARG A 87 13.94 -8.61 -11.92
N SER A 88 12.76 -8.06 -11.67
CA SER A 88 11.91 -7.49 -12.73
C SER A 88 12.03 -5.97 -12.79
N ARG A 89 12.56 -5.44 -13.90
CA ARG A 89 12.66 -4.00 -14.14
C ARG A 89 11.30 -3.29 -14.08
N ILE A 90 10.25 -3.92 -14.61
CA ILE A 90 8.88 -3.35 -14.61
C ILE A 90 8.37 -3.20 -13.18
N LEU A 91 8.54 -4.24 -12.35
CA LEU A 91 8.13 -4.18 -10.95
C LEU A 91 8.97 -3.18 -10.15
N ARG A 92 10.29 -3.13 -10.39
CA ARG A 92 11.15 -2.11 -9.76
C ARG A 92 10.70 -0.69 -10.12
N GLY A 93 10.31 -0.45 -11.38
CA GLY A 93 9.74 0.82 -11.83
C GLY A 93 8.44 1.16 -11.11
N ALA A 94 7.46 0.24 -11.11
CA ALA A 94 6.17 0.47 -10.47
C ALA A 94 6.29 0.73 -8.95
N VAL A 95 7.16 0.00 -8.25
CA VAL A 95 7.42 0.21 -6.81
C VAL A 95 8.15 1.53 -6.57
N SER A 96 9.11 1.89 -7.42
CA SER A 96 9.77 3.20 -7.37
C SER A 96 8.76 4.34 -7.51
N ASP A 97 7.86 4.24 -8.50
CA ASP A 97 6.83 5.27 -8.73
C ASP A 97 5.86 5.36 -7.55
N ALA A 98 5.43 4.23 -6.99
CA ALA A 98 4.57 4.20 -5.81
C ALA A 98 5.25 4.82 -4.58
N ALA A 99 6.54 4.56 -4.39
CA ALA A 99 7.33 5.13 -3.30
C ALA A 99 7.47 6.65 -3.42
N GLU A 100 7.82 7.15 -4.61
CA GLU A 100 7.96 8.59 -4.84
C GLU A 100 6.63 9.33 -4.72
N ARG A 101 5.52 8.75 -5.21
CA ARG A 101 4.18 9.34 -5.03
C ARG A 101 3.78 9.40 -3.57
N THR A 102 4.03 8.33 -2.81
CA THR A 102 3.70 8.26 -1.38
C THR A 102 4.50 9.30 -0.60
N LYS A 103 5.81 9.42 -0.86
CA LYS A 103 6.65 10.45 -0.27
C LYS A 103 6.18 11.86 -0.62
N SER A 104 5.97 12.13 -1.91
CA SER A 104 5.55 13.45 -2.40
C SER A 104 4.24 13.87 -1.76
N LYS A 105 3.29 12.94 -1.59
CA LYS A 105 2.03 13.18 -0.87
C LYS A 105 2.29 13.63 0.57
N VAL A 106 3.10 12.91 1.34
CA VAL A 106 3.40 13.27 2.74
C VAL A 106 4.10 14.63 2.85
N LEU A 107 5.13 14.87 2.05
CA LEU A 107 5.86 16.14 2.06
C LEU A 107 4.96 17.32 1.72
N THR A 108 4.08 17.15 0.73
CA THR A 108 3.09 18.17 0.34
C THR A 108 2.06 18.41 1.44
N LEU A 109 1.55 17.34 2.06
CA LEU A 109 0.61 17.44 3.19
C LEU A 109 1.21 18.21 4.36
N LEU A 110 2.46 17.94 4.70
CA LEU A 110 3.15 18.60 5.82
C LEU A 110 3.75 19.96 5.44
N GLN A 111 3.81 20.30 4.15
CA GLN A 111 4.52 21.47 3.61
C GLN A 111 5.99 21.51 4.03
N VAL A 112 6.63 20.34 4.05
CA VAL A 112 8.05 20.18 4.43
C VAL A 112 8.88 19.89 3.18
N ARG A 113 10.10 20.43 3.16
CA ARG A 113 11.05 20.19 2.07
C ARG A 113 11.58 18.76 2.09
N ASP A 114 11.92 18.25 0.92
CA ASP A 114 12.56 16.94 0.78
C ASP A 114 14.01 17.01 1.27
N GLN A 115 14.25 16.54 2.48
CA GLN A 115 15.56 16.58 3.16
C GLN A 115 15.85 15.23 3.81
N TRP A 116 15.53 14.14 3.12
CA TRP A 116 15.82 12.80 3.60
C TRP A 116 17.33 12.62 3.85
N SER A 117 17.65 11.81 4.85
CA SER A 117 19.05 11.52 5.24
C SER A 117 19.41 10.04 5.15
N VAL A 118 18.43 9.17 5.41
CA VAL A 118 18.61 7.71 5.42
C VAL A 118 17.93 7.12 4.17
N PRO A 119 18.64 6.34 3.34
CA PRO A 119 18.02 5.65 2.22
C PRO A 119 17.11 4.52 2.71
N ILE A 120 16.01 4.31 2.00
CA ILE A 120 15.05 3.24 2.25
C ILE A 120 15.28 2.12 1.22
N LEU A 121 15.62 0.93 1.71
CA LEU A 121 15.89 -0.25 0.89
C LEU A 121 14.59 -1.02 0.66
N LEU A 122 14.22 -1.26 -0.60
CA LEU A 122 13.02 -2.01 -0.98
C LEU A 122 13.43 -3.32 -1.66
N ASN A 123 13.25 -4.45 -1.00
CA ASN A 123 13.67 -5.77 -1.48
C ASN A 123 12.47 -6.55 -2.03
N LEU A 124 12.39 -6.69 -3.35
CA LEU A 124 11.34 -7.45 -4.02
C LEU A 124 11.72 -8.94 -4.08
N GLN A 125 11.19 -9.71 -3.14
CA GLN A 125 11.37 -11.15 -3.03
C GLN A 125 10.22 -11.89 -3.76
N ARG A 126 10.51 -13.09 -4.26
CA ARG A 126 9.47 -14.02 -4.76
C ARG A 126 9.33 -15.17 -3.76
N PRO A 127 8.12 -15.74 -3.61
CA PRO A 127 7.95 -16.98 -2.85
C PRO A 127 8.92 -18.05 -3.37
N GLN A 128 9.73 -18.58 -2.46
CA GLN A 128 10.62 -19.70 -2.74
C GLN A 128 9.99 -20.97 -2.17
N ALA A 129 9.91 -22.04 -2.98
CA ALA A 129 9.51 -23.33 -2.47
C ALA A 129 10.52 -23.76 -1.39
N ASN A 130 10.03 -24.07 -0.17
CA ASN A 130 10.79 -24.55 0.99
C ASN A 130 11.37 -23.51 1.97
N VAL A 131 10.98 -22.23 1.90
CA VAL A 131 11.31 -21.23 2.93
C VAL A 131 10.10 -21.10 3.88
N PRO A 132 10.29 -20.91 5.22
CA PRO A 132 9.20 -20.61 6.13
C PRO A 132 8.32 -19.46 5.61
N GLU A 133 7.03 -19.47 5.93
CA GLU A 133 6.08 -18.41 5.52
C GLU A 133 6.57 -17.05 6.01
N ILE A 134 7.16 -16.27 5.10
CA ILE A 134 7.50 -14.87 5.33
C ILE A 134 6.20 -14.07 5.16
N PRO A 135 5.90 -13.10 6.04
CA PRO A 135 4.77 -12.21 5.83
C PRO A 135 4.88 -11.50 4.47
N PRO A 136 3.75 -11.16 3.82
CA PRO A 136 3.75 -10.61 2.47
C PRO A 136 4.53 -9.28 2.37
N VAL A 137 4.62 -8.56 3.48
CA VAL A 137 5.48 -7.39 3.65
C VAL A 137 6.10 -7.45 5.05
N LEU A 138 7.42 -7.26 5.13
CA LEU A 138 8.17 -7.17 6.38
C LEU A 138 8.99 -5.88 6.39
N LEU A 139 8.73 -5.00 7.34
CA LEU A 139 9.55 -3.83 7.59
C LEU A 139 10.57 -4.15 8.68
N ASP A 140 11.85 -4.08 8.30
CA ASP A 140 12.99 -4.15 9.21
C ASP A 140 13.58 -2.76 9.42
N PHE A 141 13.58 -2.33 10.68
CA PHE A 141 14.21 -1.09 11.12
C PHE A 141 15.33 -1.46 12.07
N SER A 142 16.56 -1.29 11.63
CA SER A 142 17.75 -1.73 12.36
C SER A 142 18.87 -0.70 12.26
N GLN A 143 19.87 -0.85 13.12
CA GLN A 143 21.08 -0.06 13.06
C GLN A 143 22.25 -0.94 12.65
N THR A 144 23.06 -0.43 11.73
CA THR A 144 24.30 -1.07 11.30
C THR A 144 25.48 -0.20 11.71
N GLY A 145 26.71 -0.73 11.62
CA GLY A 145 27.92 0.07 11.85
C GLY A 145 28.05 1.29 10.92
N ALA A 146 27.25 1.37 9.85
CA ALA A 146 27.18 2.50 8.91
C ALA A 146 26.01 3.47 9.18
N GLY A 147 25.24 3.27 10.27
CA GLY A 147 24.10 4.10 10.63
C GLY A 147 22.76 3.35 10.56
N LEU A 148 21.67 4.11 10.63
CA LEU A 148 20.30 3.60 10.53
C LEU A 148 20.06 2.93 9.18
N LYS A 149 19.35 1.81 9.21
CA LYS A 149 18.96 1.03 8.04
C LYS A 149 17.45 0.80 8.09
N ILE A 150 16.75 1.31 7.08
CA ILE A 150 15.32 1.09 6.86
C ILE A 150 15.18 0.15 5.67
N GLN A 151 14.69 -1.07 5.90
CA GLN A 151 14.53 -2.09 4.87
C GLN A 151 13.10 -2.60 4.85
N LEU A 152 12.50 -2.66 3.66
CA LEU A 152 11.21 -3.26 3.42
C LEU A 152 11.38 -4.49 2.53
N ASP A 153 11.19 -5.67 3.08
CA ASP A 153 11.14 -6.93 2.33
C ASP A 153 9.70 -7.19 1.86
N LEU A 154 9.53 -7.23 0.54
CA LEU A 154 8.25 -7.33 -0.13
C LEU A 154 8.15 -8.66 -0.84
N LEU A 155 7.23 -9.51 -0.41
CA LEU A 155 6.90 -10.74 -1.11
C LEU A 155 5.94 -10.43 -2.25
N VAL A 156 6.43 -10.50 -3.48
CA VAL A 156 5.61 -10.27 -4.67
C VAL A 156 4.86 -11.56 -5.01
N THR A 157 3.60 -11.64 -4.58
CA THR A 157 2.63 -12.65 -5.01
C THR A 157 1.68 -12.07 -6.06
N PRO A 158 1.06 -12.89 -6.92
CA PRO A 158 0.02 -12.43 -7.85
C PRO A 158 -1.16 -11.72 -7.15
N ASP A 159 -1.40 -12.05 -5.87
CA ASP A 159 -2.45 -11.47 -5.03
C ASP A 159 -1.97 -10.33 -4.13
N SER A 160 -0.78 -9.77 -4.38
CA SER A 160 -0.22 -8.70 -3.56
C SER A 160 -1.14 -7.49 -3.54
N GLN A 161 -1.63 -7.10 -2.36
CA GLN A 161 -2.54 -5.97 -2.21
C GLN A 161 -1.78 -4.63 -2.26
N PRO A 162 -2.04 -3.76 -3.25
CA PRO A 162 -1.34 -2.47 -3.39
C PRO A 162 -1.45 -1.59 -2.14
N GLY A 163 -2.57 -1.66 -1.41
CA GLY A 163 -2.79 -0.88 -0.19
C GLY A 163 -1.83 -1.24 0.95
N VAL A 164 -1.46 -2.53 1.09
CA VAL A 164 -0.50 -2.97 2.11
C VAL A 164 0.90 -2.44 1.78
N LEU A 165 1.31 -2.53 0.51
CA LEU A 165 2.56 -1.96 0.03
C LEU A 165 2.62 -0.45 0.30
N GLN A 166 1.58 0.28 -0.09
CA GLN A 166 1.53 1.74 0.10
C GLN A 166 1.61 2.13 1.57
N ARG A 167 0.92 1.39 2.44
CA ARG A 167 0.95 1.61 3.88
C ARG A 167 2.34 1.40 4.48
N GLU A 168 3.05 0.35 4.11
CA GLU A 168 4.38 0.09 4.67
C GLU A 168 5.45 1.01 4.07
N ILE A 169 5.32 1.43 2.81
CA ILE A 169 6.13 2.53 2.25
C ILE A 169 5.91 3.81 3.05
N LEU A 170 4.65 4.17 3.32
CA LEU A 170 4.31 5.35 4.12
C LEU A 170 4.94 5.24 5.52
N ARG A 171 4.83 4.08 6.17
CA ARG A 171 5.44 3.81 7.47
C ARG A 171 6.96 3.99 7.44
N ALA A 172 7.63 3.47 6.42
CA ALA A 172 9.08 3.66 6.24
C ALA A 172 9.47 5.14 6.03
N VAL A 173 8.69 5.90 5.28
CA VAL A 173 8.90 7.35 5.10
C VAL A 173 8.72 8.10 6.40
N LEU A 174 7.66 7.83 7.16
CA LEU A 174 7.43 8.49 8.45
C LEU A 174 8.49 8.12 9.50
N LEU A 175 9.00 6.88 9.48
CA LEU A 175 10.14 6.47 10.31
C LEU A 175 11.42 7.21 9.93
N GLU A 176 11.70 7.38 8.63
CA GLU A 176 12.85 8.20 8.22
C GLU A 176 12.69 9.62 8.74
N MET A 177 11.50 10.21 8.62
CA MET A 177 11.23 11.56 9.10
C MET A 177 11.38 11.69 10.62
N SER A 178 10.92 10.69 11.38
CA SER A 178 10.98 10.71 12.85
C SER A 178 12.39 10.52 13.39
N TYR A 179 13.20 9.66 12.74
CA TYR A 179 14.56 9.35 13.18
C TYR A 179 15.65 10.15 12.45
N ARG A 180 15.28 11.08 11.56
CA ARG A 180 16.22 11.88 10.73
C ARG A 180 17.30 12.58 11.53
N SER A 181 16.95 13.12 12.69
CA SER A 181 17.86 13.86 13.58
C SER A 181 18.64 12.96 14.54
N LEU A 182 18.42 11.64 14.50
CA LEU A 182 19.01 10.65 15.40
C LEU A 182 20.02 9.76 14.63
N PRO A 183 21.29 10.19 14.50
CA PRO A 183 22.28 9.49 13.67
C PRO A 183 22.66 8.10 14.20
N SER A 184 22.49 7.86 15.49
CA SER A 184 22.76 6.58 16.13
C SER A 184 21.76 6.30 17.24
N LEU A 185 21.17 5.11 17.21
CA LEU A 185 20.43 4.57 18.35
C LEU A 185 21.39 3.75 19.23
N PRO A 186 21.08 3.57 20.52
CA PRO A 186 21.75 2.54 21.31
C PRO A 186 21.35 1.15 20.81
N ALA A 187 22.30 0.22 20.82
CA ALA A 187 22.01 -1.17 20.46
C ALA A 187 20.95 -1.76 21.41
N GLY A 188 19.91 -2.37 20.85
CA GLY A 188 18.80 -2.95 21.62
C GLY A 188 17.69 -1.97 22.00
N THR A 189 17.78 -0.69 21.64
CA THR A 189 16.65 0.25 21.80
C THR A 189 15.50 -0.15 20.86
N PRO A 190 14.29 -0.39 21.37
CA PRO A 190 13.14 -0.66 20.53
C PRO A 190 12.79 0.59 19.72
N TYR A 191 12.44 0.41 18.45
CA TYR A 191 11.93 1.51 17.64
C TYR A 191 10.45 1.77 17.95
N ILE A 192 10.03 3.02 17.84
CA ILE A 192 8.65 3.44 18.01
C ILE A 192 8.05 3.60 16.61
N ALA A 193 7.01 2.82 16.33
CA ALA A 193 6.32 2.90 15.05
C ALA A 193 5.42 4.15 15.00
N PRO A 194 5.26 4.79 13.83
CA PRO A 194 4.22 5.80 13.63
C PRO A 194 2.84 5.22 13.99
N PRO A 195 1.99 5.99 14.67
CA PRO A 195 0.70 5.49 15.14
C PRO A 195 -0.24 5.19 13.97
N ASP A 196 -1.12 4.21 14.18
CA ASP A 196 -2.00 3.71 13.12
C ASP A 196 -2.95 4.77 12.56
N TRP A 197 -3.46 5.67 13.41
CA TRP A 197 -4.35 6.75 12.99
C TRP A 197 -3.65 7.70 12.00
N LEU A 198 -2.34 7.90 12.13
CA LEU A 198 -1.60 8.77 11.23
C LEU A 198 -1.42 8.10 9.87
N LEU A 199 -1.04 6.83 9.87
CA LEU A 199 -0.86 6.03 8.65
C LEU A 199 -2.18 5.89 7.88
N ASP A 200 -3.21 5.38 8.55
CA ASP A 200 -4.52 5.14 7.93
C ASP A 200 -5.24 6.45 7.61
N GLY A 201 -5.04 7.49 8.42
CA GLY A 201 -5.54 8.84 8.16
C GLY A 201 -4.98 9.40 6.85
N ILE A 202 -3.66 9.38 6.66
CA ILE A 202 -3.01 9.87 5.41
C ILE A 202 -3.50 9.08 4.19
N LEU A 203 -3.64 7.75 4.32
CA LEU A 203 -4.14 6.90 3.23
C LEU A 203 -5.61 7.16 2.93
N ALA A 204 -6.43 7.44 3.95
CA ALA A 204 -7.85 7.67 3.83
C ALA A 204 -8.25 9.11 3.46
N LEU A 205 -7.32 10.08 3.50
CA LEU A 205 -7.60 11.49 3.17
C LEU A 205 -8.32 11.65 1.83
N ASP A 206 -7.84 10.97 0.79
CA ASP A 206 -8.37 11.07 -0.57
C ASP A 206 -9.26 9.87 -0.94
N ASN A 207 -9.54 9.00 0.02
CA ASN A 207 -10.32 7.78 -0.21
C ASN A 207 -11.81 8.10 -0.16
N GLU A 208 -12.44 8.18 -1.33
CA GLU A 208 -13.85 8.50 -1.48
C GLU A 208 -14.75 7.26 -1.58
N SER A 209 -14.35 6.14 -0.97
CA SER A 209 -15.17 4.94 -0.96
C SER A 209 -16.42 5.11 -0.08
N PRO A 210 -17.56 4.47 -0.43
CA PRO A 210 -18.78 4.49 0.36
C PRO A 210 -18.55 4.10 1.81
N GLU A 211 -17.69 3.11 2.05
CA GLU A 211 -17.39 2.63 3.40
C GLU A 211 -16.76 3.72 4.28
N ILE A 212 -15.94 4.60 3.71
CA ILE A 212 -15.34 5.72 4.45
C ILE A 212 -16.40 6.79 4.74
N PHE A 213 -17.31 7.08 3.81
CA PHE A 213 -18.42 8.01 4.05
C PHE A 213 -19.37 7.48 5.12
N ASP A 214 -19.82 6.24 4.99
CA ASP A 214 -20.70 5.58 5.96
C ASP A 214 -20.04 5.53 7.35
N GLY A 215 -18.74 5.26 7.40
CA GLY A 215 -17.94 5.31 8.64
C GLY A 215 -17.92 6.71 9.26
N LEU A 216 -17.74 7.74 8.44
CA LEU A 216 -17.75 9.14 8.89
C LEU A 216 -19.12 9.59 9.38
N ASP A 217 -20.19 9.12 8.74
CA ASP A 217 -21.58 9.42 9.10
C ASP A 217 -21.98 8.75 10.42
N THR A 218 -21.49 7.52 10.61
CA THR A 218 -21.61 6.80 11.87
C THR A 218 -20.89 7.57 12.98
N ALA A 219 -19.66 8.01 12.73
CA ALA A 219 -18.88 8.81 13.67
C ALA A 219 -19.49 10.20 13.93
N ALA A 220 -20.17 10.81 12.96
CA ALA A 220 -20.88 12.07 13.15
C ALA A 220 -22.09 11.93 14.07
N THR A 221 -22.74 10.76 14.06
CA THR A 221 -23.90 10.48 14.93
C THR A 221 -23.44 10.07 16.32
N ASN A 222 -22.46 9.17 16.39
CA ASN A 222 -21.92 8.60 17.63
C ASN A 222 -20.38 8.60 17.57
N PRO A 223 -19.73 9.74 17.86
CA PRO A 223 -18.28 9.86 17.80
C PRO A 223 -17.63 8.98 18.89
N PRO A 224 -16.57 8.21 18.56
CA PRO A 224 -15.78 7.50 19.58
C PRO A 224 -15.08 8.50 20.49
N THR A 225 -14.67 8.08 21.70
CA THR A 225 -13.77 8.91 22.51
C THR A 225 -12.43 9.03 21.78
N LEU A 226 -11.81 10.21 21.85
CA LEU A 226 -10.51 10.43 21.22
C LEU A 226 -9.45 9.51 21.85
N LYS A 227 -9.50 9.31 23.16
CA LYS A 227 -8.58 8.43 23.88
C LYS A 227 -8.67 6.97 23.42
N ASP A 228 -9.88 6.41 23.30
CA ASP A 228 -10.03 5.02 22.86
C ASP A 228 -9.63 4.90 21.38
N PHE A 229 -9.97 5.90 20.55
CA PHE A 229 -9.59 5.95 19.15
C PHE A 229 -8.07 5.95 18.94
N LEU A 230 -7.31 6.78 19.68
CA LEU A 230 -5.85 6.87 19.54
C LEU A 230 -5.11 5.59 19.97
N THR A 231 -5.73 4.77 20.82
CA THR A 231 -5.14 3.52 21.32
C THR A 231 -5.64 2.27 20.58
N GLN A 232 -6.61 2.42 19.67
CA GLN A 232 -7.22 1.32 18.94
C GLN A 232 -6.28 0.77 17.85
N HIS A 233 -6.20 -0.56 17.74
CA HIS A 233 -5.42 -1.26 16.72
C HIS A 233 -6.30 -1.70 15.54
N PRO A 234 -6.23 -1.03 14.37
CA PRO A 234 -7.13 -1.29 13.24
C PRO A 234 -6.94 -2.67 12.59
N THR A 235 -5.80 -3.32 12.79
CA THR A 235 -5.54 -4.68 12.27
C THR A 235 -6.40 -5.76 12.91
N LEU A 236 -6.97 -5.48 14.10
CA LEU A 236 -7.83 -6.40 14.84
C LEU A 236 -9.32 -6.13 14.60
N LEU A 237 -9.66 -5.08 13.85
CA LEU A 237 -11.04 -4.68 13.60
C LEU A 237 -11.65 -5.45 12.42
N ASP A 238 -12.96 -5.68 12.51
CA ASP A 238 -13.74 -6.15 11.36
C ASP A 238 -13.84 -5.05 10.29
N THR A 239 -14.27 -5.43 9.08
CA THR A 239 -14.21 -4.54 7.92
C THR A 239 -15.00 -3.23 8.12
N PRO A 240 -16.24 -3.22 8.66
CA PRO A 240 -16.96 -1.99 8.97
C PRO A 240 -16.26 -1.11 10.02
N SER A 241 -15.80 -1.69 11.14
CA SER A 241 -15.13 -0.92 12.19
C SER A 241 -13.80 -0.35 11.70
N ARG A 242 -13.09 -1.05 10.82
CA ARG A 242 -11.88 -0.52 10.17
C ARG A 242 -12.21 0.65 9.25
N ALA A 243 -13.32 0.61 8.52
CA ALA A 243 -13.74 1.74 7.69
C ALA A 243 -14.10 2.98 8.54
N LEU A 244 -14.80 2.77 9.66
CA LEU A 244 -15.06 3.81 10.66
C LEU A 244 -13.76 4.38 11.24
N TYR A 245 -12.82 3.51 11.62
CA TYR A 245 -11.51 3.94 12.11
C TYR A 245 -10.76 4.81 11.10
N CYS A 246 -10.67 4.36 9.83
CA CYS A 246 -10.04 5.13 8.76
C CYS A 246 -10.76 6.46 8.51
N ALA A 247 -12.09 6.49 8.60
CA ALA A 247 -12.87 7.71 8.49
C ALA A 247 -12.55 8.70 9.62
N CYS A 248 -12.55 8.25 10.88
CA CYS A 248 -12.15 9.05 12.04
C CYS A 248 -10.69 9.53 11.94
N ALA A 249 -9.78 8.67 11.52
CA ALA A 249 -8.37 9.00 11.29
C ALA A 249 -8.20 10.10 10.25
N SER A 250 -8.91 9.99 9.12
CA SER A 250 -8.90 11.03 8.09
C SER A 250 -9.52 12.34 8.59
N ALA A 251 -10.56 12.27 9.43
CA ALA A 251 -11.21 13.45 10.00
C ALA A 251 -10.31 14.17 11.00
N LEU A 252 -9.66 13.43 11.90
CA LEU A 252 -8.66 13.96 12.83
C LEU A 252 -7.54 14.65 12.05
N LEU A 253 -6.98 13.98 11.05
CA LEU A 253 -5.91 14.54 10.25
C LEU A 253 -6.34 15.83 9.52
N ARG A 254 -7.56 15.89 8.98
CA ARG A 254 -8.10 17.12 8.36
C ARG A 254 -8.20 18.25 9.38
N MET A 255 -8.74 18.00 10.56
CA MET A 255 -8.78 18.99 11.64
C MET A 255 -7.39 19.52 11.99
N LEU A 256 -6.39 18.63 12.08
CA LEU A 256 -5.01 19.02 12.35
C LEU A 256 -4.39 19.82 11.19
N LEU A 257 -4.70 19.51 9.94
CA LEU A 257 -4.15 20.20 8.77
C LEU A 257 -4.82 21.54 8.46
N GLU A 258 -6.07 21.73 8.88
CA GLU A 258 -6.87 22.95 8.71
C GLU A 258 -6.54 24.03 9.74
N HIS A 259 -6.04 23.65 10.92
CA HIS A 259 -5.66 24.59 11.96
C HIS A 259 -4.40 25.40 11.58
N ASP A 260 -4.35 26.67 12.01
CA ASP A 260 -3.20 27.54 11.84
C ASP A 260 -1.94 26.94 12.50
N ASN A 261 -0.84 26.80 11.76
CA ASN A 261 0.36 26.05 12.19
C ASN A 261 0.16 24.54 12.43
N GLY A 262 -1.01 23.97 12.15
CA GLY A 262 -1.30 22.57 12.43
C GLY A 262 -0.41 21.60 11.63
N ARG A 263 -0.05 21.96 10.38
CA ARG A 263 0.95 21.23 9.57
C ARG A 263 2.33 21.17 10.23
N VAL A 264 2.76 22.31 10.80
CA VAL A 264 4.05 22.41 11.49
C VAL A 264 4.01 21.62 12.81
N GLN A 265 2.90 21.67 13.55
CA GLN A 265 2.71 20.87 14.76
C GLN A 265 2.72 19.37 14.45
N LEU A 266 2.06 18.95 13.37
CA LEU A 266 2.06 17.56 12.94
C LEU A 266 3.45 17.09 12.52
N ALA A 267 4.20 17.92 11.79
CA ALA A 267 5.59 17.61 11.45
C ALA A 267 6.49 17.48 12.69
N ARG A 268 6.30 18.33 13.71
CA ARG A 268 6.99 18.21 15.01
C ARG A 268 6.58 16.94 15.75
N TYR A 269 5.29 16.66 15.83
CA TYR A 269 4.78 15.42 16.42
C TYR A 269 5.44 14.18 15.80
N ILE A 270 5.58 14.14 14.46
CA ILE A 270 6.29 13.06 13.76
C ILE A 270 7.77 13.01 14.15
N ALA A 271 8.46 14.15 14.20
CA ALA A 271 9.86 14.23 14.61
C ALA A 271 10.09 13.81 16.07
N ASP A 272 9.10 14.03 16.93
CA ASP A 272 9.18 13.76 18.38
C ASP A 272 8.72 12.35 18.75
N LEU A 273 8.19 11.55 17.79
CA LEU A 273 7.78 10.15 18.03
C LEU A 273 8.83 9.28 18.74
N PRO A 274 10.15 9.36 18.44
CA PRO A 274 11.15 8.56 19.14
C PRO A 274 11.27 8.87 20.64
N HIS A 275 10.73 10.01 21.07
CA HIS A 275 10.74 10.49 22.45
C HIS A 275 9.37 10.36 23.13
N SER A 276 8.41 9.65 22.52
CA SER A 276 7.07 9.49 23.08
C SER A 276 7.13 8.80 24.45
N SER A 277 6.34 9.28 25.39
CA SER A 277 6.11 8.67 26.68
C SER A 277 5.15 7.47 26.58
N ALA A 278 4.90 6.81 27.72
CA ALA A 278 3.91 5.74 27.80
C ALA A 278 2.46 6.25 27.71
N ASP A 279 2.22 7.54 27.97
CA ASP A 279 0.89 8.15 27.89
C ASP A 279 0.69 8.85 26.54
N ILE A 280 0.25 8.06 25.55
CA ILE A 280 -0.02 8.50 24.18
C ILE A 280 -0.98 9.69 24.14
N PHE A 281 -1.96 9.73 25.05
CA PHE A 281 -2.97 10.79 25.04
C PHE A 281 -2.38 12.10 25.58
N ALA A 282 -1.60 12.05 26.66
CA ALA A 282 -0.90 13.22 27.19
C ALA A 282 0.13 13.77 26.19
N ASP A 283 0.88 12.88 25.53
CA ASP A 283 1.81 13.26 24.47
C ASP A 283 1.08 13.96 23.33
N PHE A 284 -0.02 13.38 22.83
CA PHE A 284 -0.83 13.97 21.78
C PHE A 284 -1.36 15.36 22.20
N GLN A 285 -1.85 15.49 23.44
CA GLN A 285 -2.34 16.75 23.98
C GLN A 285 -1.24 17.83 24.04
N SER A 286 -0.01 17.46 24.43
CA SER A 286 1.12 18.40 24.49
C SER A 286 1.49 18.99 23.12
N HIS A 287 1.31 18.22 22.05
CA HIS A 287 1.60 18.65 20.68
C HIS A 287 0.46 19.47 20.06
N PHE A 288 -0.78 19.21 20.49
CA PHE A 288 -1.99 19.87 19.97
C PHE A 288 -2.83 20.53 21.09
N PRO A 289 -2.26 21.48 21.86
CA PRO A 289 -2.93 22.07 23.03
C PRO A 289 -4.16 22.91 22.68
N TRP A 290 -4.28 23.34 21.41
CA TRP A 290 -5.44 24.09 20.91
C TRP A 290 -6.71 23.24 20.85
N LEU A 291 -6.60 21.90 20.81
CA LEU A 291 -7.76 21.01 20.91
C LEU A 291 -8.35 21.04 22.32
N GLY A 292 -7.55 21.31 23.35
CA GLY A 292 -8.03 21.42 24.73
C GLY A 292 -6.88 21.40 25.74
N ARG A 293 -6.97 22.28 26.76
CA ARG A 293 -5.95 22.38 27.82
C ARG A 293 -5.98 21.21 28.82
N ASP A 294 -7.10 20.52 28.92
CA ASP A 294 -7.28 19.29 29.70
C ASP A 294 -7.96 18.21 28.84
N SER A 295 -7.91 16.97 29.31
CA SER A 295 -8.46 15.81 28.60
C SER A 295 -9.95 15.95 28.30
N GLY A 296 -10.74 16.53 29.21
CA GLY A 296 -12.17 16.72 29.02
C GLY A 296 -12.50 17.75 27.95
N ALA A 297 -11.77 18.87 27.93
CA ALA A 297 -11.89 19.88 26.89
C ALA A 297 -11.50 19.33 25.51
N MET A 298 -10.44 18.53 25.45
CA MET A 298 -9.97 17.91 24.21
C MET A 298 -10.99 16.92 23.63
N GLU A 299 -11.55 16.06 24.47
CA GLU A 299 -12.64 15.13 24.10
C GLU A 299 -13.90 15.88 23.63
N LYS A 300 -14.22 17.01 24.27
CA LYS A 300 -15.33 17.86 23.85
C LYS A 300 -15.09 18.45 22.47
N THR A 301 -13.92 19.05 22.23
CA THR A 301 -13.56 19.63 20.92
C THR A 301 -13.59 18.58 19.82
N TRP A 302 -13.08 17.38 20.08
CA TRP A 302 -13.16 16.25 19.17
C TRP A 302 -14.62 15.91 18.80
N ARG A 303 -15.48 15.73 19.81
CA ARG A 303 -16.90 15.41 19.64
C ARG A 303 -17.67 16.45 18.83
N GLU A 304 -17.35 17.73 19.03
CA GLU A 304 -17.98 18.84 18.30
C GLU A 304 -17.49 18.95 16.85
N ASN A 305 -16.25 18.55 16.56
CA ASN A 305 -15.66 18.70 15.23
C ASN A 305 -15.93 17.52 14.28
N ILE A 306 -16.08 16.28 14.74
CA ILE A 306 -16.38 15.17 13.80
C ILE A 306 -17.62 15.46 12.95
N PRO A 307 -18.78 15.87 13.52
CA PRO A 307 -19.97 16.13 12.72
C PRO A 307 -19.75 17.28 11.72
N ARG A 308 -18.96 18.30 12.10
CA ARG A 308 -18.56 19.39 11.21
C ARG A 308 -17.79 18.85 10.00
N VAL A 309 -16.71 18.11 10.24
CA VAL A 309 -15.86 17.53 9.17
C VAL A 309 -16.65 16.57 8.29
N ALA A 310 -17.55 15.77 8.87
CA ALA A 310 -18.44 14.89 8.12
C ALA A 310 -19.35 15.67 7.16
N SER A 311 -19.94 16.76 7.63
CA SER A 311 -20.81 17.62 6.83
C SER A 311 -20.03 18.32 5.71
N GLU A 312 -18.87 18.91 6.01
CA GLU A 312 -18.03 19.61 5.04
C GLU A 312 -17.57 18.65 3.95
N ARG A 313 -17.13 17.45 4.34
CA ARG A 313 -16.73 16.45 3.37
C ARG A 313 -17.90 16.04 2.49
N ARG A 314 -19.09 15.77 3.02
CA ARG A 314 -20.26 15.41 2.19
C ARG A 314 -20.57 16.43 1.10
N PHE A 315 -20.41 17.72 1.37
CA PHE A 315 -20.80 18.80 0.44
C PHE A 315 -19.64 19.46 -0.33
N ALA A 316 -18.38 19.10 -0.03
CA ALA A 316 -17.23 19.63 -0.74
C ALA A 316 -17.25 19.21 -2.22
N LEU A 317 -17.47 20.19 -3.11
CA LEU A 317 -17.40 19.96 -4.55
C LEU A 317 -15.96 19.66 -4.97
N LEU A 318 -15.81 18.66 -5.82
CA LEU A 318 -14.55 18.30 -6.44
C LEU A 318 -14.23 19.25 -7.60
N THR A 319 -12.94 19.48 -7.81
CA THR A 319 -12.46 20.17 -9.02
C THR A 319 -12.77 19.33 -10.26
N PHE A 320 -12.67 19.95 -11.44
CA PHE A 320 -12.82 19.24 -12.71
C PHE A 320 -11.85 18.04 -12.79
N THR A 321 -10.56 18.28 -12.53
CA THR A 321 -9.51 17.26 -12.56
C THR A 321 -9.78 16.15 -11.55
N ALA A 322 -10.09 16.50 -10.29
CA ALA A 322 -10.36 15.50 -9.26
C ALA A 322 -11.59 14.64 -9.59
N THR A 323 -12.67 15.25 -10.11
CA THR A 323 -13.86 14.50 -10.56
C THR A 323 -13.53 13.56 -11.72
N SER A 324 -12.68 14.02 -12.65
CA SER A 324 -12.22 13.25 -13.80
C SER A 324 -11.42 12.01 -13.37
N GLU A 325 -10.43 12.20 -12.50
CA GLU A 325 -9.59 11.11 -11.97
C GLU A 325 -10.42 10.09 -11.19
N GLN A 326 -11.32 10.55 -10.31
CA GLN A 326 -12.21 9.68 -9.54
C GLN A 326 -13.17 8.89 -10.44
N LEU A 327 -13.66 9.51 -11.53
CA LEU A 327 -14.46 8.80 -12.52
C LEU A 327 -13.63 7.73 -13.24
N ASP A 328 -12.39 8.03 -13.66
CA ASP A 328 -11.52 7.03 -14.30
C ASP A 328 -11.27 5.84 -13.38
N GLU A 329 -11.00 6.08 -12.10
CA GLU A 329 -10.83 5.01 -11.12
C GLU A 329 -12.09 4.15 -10.98
N CYS A 330 -13.28 4.76 -10.97
CA CYS A 330 -14.53 4.02 -10.97
C CYS A 330 -14.67 3.14 -12.22
N LEU A 331 -14.33 3.66 -13.40
CA LEU A 331 -14.47 2.96 -14.68
C LEU A 331 -13.49 1.79 -14.87
N LEU A 332 -12.40 1.73 -14.11
CA LEU A 332 -11.51 0.57 -14.05
C LEU A 332 -12.14 -0.64 -13.35
N THR A 333 -13.22 -0.44 -12.58
CA THR A 333 -13.90 -1.50 -11.83
C THR A 333 -14.42 -2.60 -12.76
N LYS A 334 -14.02 -3.84 -12.49
CA LYS A 334 -14.49 -5.02 -13.23
C LYS A 334 -15.84 -5.47 -12.68
N VAL A 335 -16.86 -5.48 -13.53
CA VAL A 335 -18.26 -5.75 -13.16
C VAL A 335 -18.84 -6.99 -13.82
N ALA A 336 -18.13 -7.60 -14.77
CA ALA A 336 -18.53 -8.84 -15.39
C ALA A 336 -17.32 -9.66 -15.84
N GLN A 337 -17.58 -10.87 -16.32
CA GLN A 337 -16.63 -11.66 -17.10
C GLN A 337 -17.18 -11.93 -18.49
N ASP A 338 -16.31 -12.25 -19.43
CA ASP A 338 -16.71 -12.76 -20.73
C ASP A 338 -17.47 -14.10 -20.62
N ARG A 339 -18.03 -14.55 -21.73
CA ARG A 339 -18.81 -15.80 -21.79
C ARG A 339 -17.98 -17.02 -21.37
N GLU A 340 -16.68 -17.01 -21.64
CA GLU A 340 -15.74 -18.09 -21.30
C GLU A 340 -15.21 -17.99 -19.87
N LYS A 341 -15.58 -16.94 -19.12
CA LYS A 341 -15.08 -16.58 -17.79
C LYS A 341 -13.56 -16.39 -17.72
N LYS A 342 -12.92 -16.06 -18.84
CA LYS A 342 -11.47 -15.87 -18.94
C LYS A 342 -11.07 -14.42 -18.67
N ASN A 343 -11.84 -13.47 -19.21
CA ASN A 343 -11.50 -12.06 -19.12
C ASN A 343 -12.49 -11.28 -18.26
N SER A 344 -11.96 -10.50 -17.31
CA SER A 344 -12.73 -9.57 -16.51
C SER A 344 -13.02 -8.28 -17.29
N LEU A 345 -14.29 -7.89 -17.34
CA LEU A 345 -14.82 -6.79 -18.14
C LEU A 345 -15.17 -5.58 -17.25
N THR A 346 -14.78 -4.40 -17.69
CA THR A 346 -15.25 -3.09 -17.19
C THR A 346 -16.70 -2.84 -17.58
N LEU A 347 -17.29 -1.76 -17.09
CA LEU A 347 -18.67 -1.39 -17.43
C LEU A 347 -18.87 -1.20 -18.95
N ASP A 348 -18.00 -0.45 -19.60
CA ASP A 348 -18.06 -0.20 -21.05
C ASP A 348 -17.93 -1.49 -21.87
N GLU A 349 -16.99 -2.37 -21.48
CA GLU A 349 -16.79 -3.67 -22.11
C GLU A 349 -18.00 -4.59 -21.90
N THR A 350 -18.58 -4.58 -20.70
CA THR A 350 -19.75 -5.40 -20.33
C THR A 350 -20.96 -5.06 -21.19
N VAL A 351 -21.22 -3.77 -21.42
CA VAL A 351 -22.38 -3.32 -22.19
C VAL A 351 -22.24 -3.65 -23.69
N ARG A 352 -20.99 -3.80 -24.19
CA ARG A 352 -20.69 -4.18 -25.58
C ARG A 352 -20.58 -5.69 -25.79
N ALA A 353 -20.28 -6.44 -24.73
CA ALA A 353 -20.07 -7.87 -24.82
C ALA A 353 -21.37 -8.63 -25.12
N SER A 354 -21.25 -9.69 -25.92
CA SER A 354 -22.35 -10.63 -26.17
C SER A 354 -22.49 -11.60 -25.01
N ARG A 355 -23.60 -11.50 -24.25
CA ARG A 355 -23.94 -12.36 -23.09
C ARG A 355 -22.83 -12.39 -22.02
N PRO A 356 -22.48 -11.25 -21.40
CA PRO A 356 -21.52 -11.21 -20.31
C PRO A 356 -22.06 -11.91 -19.05
N ASN A 357 -21.17 -12.49 -18.26
CA ASN A 357 -21.49 -13.00 -16.94
C ASN A 357 -21.35 -11.88 -15.90
N ILE A 358 -22.46 -11.21 -15.59
CA ILE A 358 -22.48 -10.02 -14.74
C ILE A 358 -22.31 -10.39 -13.27
N ASN A 359 -21.34 -9.77 -12.60
CA ASN A 359 -21.22 -9.79 -11.16
C ASN A 359 -22.10 -8.68 -10.57
N THR A 360 -23.30 -9.05 -10.11
CA THR A 360 -24.29 -8.10 -9.60
C THR A 360 -23.81 -7.35 -8.36
N VAL A 361 -22.98 -7.97 -7.52
CA VAL A 361 -22.41 -7.34 -6.31
C VAL A 361 -21.44 -6.24 -6.71
N SER A 362 -20.48 -6.54 -7.59
CA SER A 362 -19.51 -5.55 -8.09
C SER A 362 -20.18 -4.42 -8.86
N ALA A 363 -21.18 -4.73 -9.70
CA ALA A 363 -21.93 -3.72 -10.44
C ALA A 363 -22.77 -2.82 -9.52
N LYS A 364 -23.38 -3.37 -8.46
CA LYS A 364 -24.10 -2.57 -7.46
C LYS A 364 -23.14 -1.64 -6.70
N LYS A 365 -22.01 -2.16 -6.25
CA LYS A 365 -20.97 -1.37 -5.58
C LYS A 365 -20.45 -0.23 -6.46
N LEU A 366 -20.26 -0.47 -7.77
CA LEU A 366 -19.92 0.58 -8.73
C LEU A 366 -21.01 1.66 -8.81
N GLY A 367 -22.28 1.25 -8.86
CA GLY A 367 -23.41 2.19 -8.84
C GLY A 367 -23.44 3.07 -7.59
N GLU A 368 -23.21 2.48 -6.41
CA GLU A 368 -23.14 3.20 -5.13
C GLU A 368 -21.98 4.21 -5.11
N ARG A 369 -20.79 3.83 -5.61
CA ARG A 369 -19.64 4.75 -5.77
C ARG A 369 -19.95 5.93 -6.69
N LEU A 370 -20.56 5.67 -7.85
CA LEU A 370 -20.91 6.72 -8.82
C LEU A 370 -22.02 7.64 -8.31
N MET A 371 -22.96 7.10 -7.53
CA MET A 371 -23.99 7.88 -6.85
C MET A 371 -23.37 8.86 -5.84
N LEU A 372 -22.42 8.40 -5.03
CA LEU A 372 -21.68 9.28 -4.12
C LEU A 372 -20.85 10.31 -4.88
N LEU A 373 -20.18 9.92 -5.97
CA LEU A 373 -19.44 10.88 -6.79
C LEU A 373 -20.36 11.96 -7.35
N THR A 374 -21.59 11.64 -7.72
CA THR A 374 -22.57 12.59 -8.29
C THR A 374 -22.88 13.77 -7.36
N THR A 375 -22.96 13.54 -6.05
CA THR A 375 -23.32 14.60 -5.09
C THR A 375 -22.27 15.71 -5.02
N ARG A 376 -21.01 15.36 -5.29
CA ARG A 376 -19.82 16.21 -5.12
C ARG A 376 -19.08 16.50 -6.44
N ALA A 377 -19.47 15.82 -7.52
CA ALA A 377 -18.87 15.98 -8.84
C ALA A 377 -18.90 17.45 -9.29
N HIS A 378 -17.85 17.84 -10.00
CA HIS A 378 -17.81 19.12 -10.70
C HIS A 378 -19.07 19.29 -11.56
N PRO A 379 -19.75 20.45 -11.53
CA PRO A 379 -21.05 20.65 -12.18
C PRO A 379 -21.08 20.24 -13.65
N LEU A 380 -20.00 20.49 -14.42
CA LEU A 380 -19.89 20.12 -15.83
C LEU A 380 -19.81 18.60 -16.07
N LEU A 381 -19.26 17.85 -15.11
CA LEU A 381 -19.09 16.40 -15.23
C LEU A 381 -20.24 15.62 -14.58
N ARG A 382 -21.04 16.26 -13.70
CA ARG A 382 -22.16 15.60 -13.01
C ARG A 382 -23.11 14.84 -13.94
N PRO A 383 -23.56 15.36 -15.11
CA PRO A 383 -24.43 14.61 -16.01
C PRO A 383 -23.77 13.33 -16.57
N ILE A 384 -22.45 13.37 -16.80
CA ILE A 384 -21.66 12.25 -17.30
C ILE A 384 -21.56 11.16 -16.22
N VAL A 385 -21.28 11.55 -14.96
CA VAL A 385 -21.26 10.61 -13.82
C VAL A 385 -22.62 9.94 -13.65
N VAL A 386 -23.72 10.68 -13.76
CA VAL A 386 -25.09 10.14 -13.71
C VAL A 386 -25.34 9.11 -14.83
N ASP A 387 -24.87 9.37 -16.04
CA ASP A 387 -25.01 8.40 -17.14
C ASP A 387 -24.32 7.06 -16.82
N TYR A 388 -23.12 7.12 -16.25
CA TYR A 388 -22.38 5.93 -15.81
C TYR A 388 -23.08 5.23 -14.63
N GLN A 389 -23.61 5.99 -13.66
CA GLN A 389 -24.38 5.43 -12.54
C GLN A 389 -25.58 4.64 -13.06
N LEU A 390 -26.39 5.25 -13.93
CA LEU A 390 -27.57 4.61 -14.52
C LEU A 390 -27.20 3.40 -15.39
N ALA A 391 -26.05 3.44 -16.05
CA ALA A 391 -25.54 2.29 -16.79
C ALA A 391 -25.17 1.11 -15.86
N ALA A 392 -24.51 1.38 -14.73
CA ALA A 392 -24.21 0.35 -13.73
C ALA A 392 -25.50 -0.29 -13.18
N GLU A 393 -26.50 0.52 -12.84
CA GLU A 393 -27.82 0.03 -12.44
C GLU A 393 -28.51 -0.79 -13.53
N SER A 394 -28.42 -0.35 -14.79
CA SER A 394 -29.02 -1.06 -15.92
C SER A 394 -28.35 -2.43 -16.14
N VAL A 395 -27.04 -2.52 -15.97
CA VAL A 395 -26.28 -3.78 -16.01
C VAL A 395 -26.68 -4.71 -14.87
N THR A 396 -26.86 -4.22 -13.62
CA THR A 396 -27.36 -5.07 -12.52
C THR A 396 -28.73 -5.69 -12.84
N ARG A 397 -29.59 -4.94 -13.54
CA ARG A 397 -30.93 -5.38 -13.97
C ARG A 397 -30.91 -6.18 -15.29
N LYS A 398 -29.74 -6.46 -15.86
CA LYS A 398 -29.54 -7.15 -17.15
C LYS A 398 -30.25 -6.46 -18.33
N LYS A 399 -30.43 -5.14 -18.26
CA LYS A 399 -31.01 -4.31 -19.32
C LYS A 399 -29.90 -3.49 -19.97
N SER A 400 -29.38 -3.91 -21.12
CA SER A 400 -28.26 -3.22 -21.78
C SER A 400 -28.66 -2.46 -23.06
N HIS A 401 -29.95 -2.44 -23.41
CA HIS A 401 -30.40 -1.79 -24.64
C HIS A 401 -30.18 -0.27 -24.58
N GLY A 402 -29.54 0.30 -25.60
CA GLY A 402 -29.25 1.74 -25.69
C GLY A 402 -28.14 2.25 -24.76
N VAL A 403 -27.72 1.47 -23.75
CA VAL A 403 -26.69 1.86 -22.77
C VAL A 403 -25.34 2.09 -23.46
N ALA A 404 -24.97 1.24 -24.43
CA ALA A 404 -23.70 1.38 -25.16
C ALA A 404 -23.57 2.73 -25.86
N LYS A 405 -24.66 3.16 -26.52
CA LYS A 405 -24.71 4.45 -27.23
C LYS A 405 -24.67 5.63 -26.26
N ARG A 406 -25.39 5.52 -25.13
CA ARG A 406 -25.36 6.56 -24.09
C ARG A 406 -23.94 6.74 -23.55
N LEU A 407 -23.27 5.66 -23.14
CA LEU A 407 -21.89 5.73 -22.62
C LEU A 407 -20.89 6.27 -23.65
N ALA A 408 -21.03 5.89 -24.93
CA ALA A 408 -20.19 6.46 -26.00
C ALA A 408 -20.38 7.98 -26.14
N ASN A 409 -21.61 8.47 -26.03
CA ASN A 409 -21.90 9.91 -26.06
C ASN A 409 -21.34 10.61 -24.81
N SER A 410 -21.50 10.04 -23.62
CA SER A 410 -20.97 10.60 -22.38
C SER A 410 -19.44 10.68 -22.40
N LYS A 411 -18.77 9.67 -22.96
CA LYS A 411 -17.32 9.68 -23.19
C LYS A 411 -16.89 10.80 -24.15
N ALA A 412 -17.56 10.92 -25.30
CA ALA A 412 -17.25 11.97 -26.27
C ALA A 412 -17.52 13.38 -25.70
N LEU A 413 -18.56 13.54 -24.87
CA LEU A 413 -18.84 14.79 -24.18
C LEU A 413 -17.74 15.11 -23.16
N ARG A 414 -17.30 14.12 -22.38
CA ARG A 414 -16.20 14.28 -21.42
C ARG A 414 -14.92 14.76 -22.09
N GLU A 415 -14.55 14.16 -23.22
CA GLU A 415 -13.37 14.54 -24.00
C GLU A 415 -13.47 16.00 -24.48
N LYS A 416 -14.63 16.42 -25.00
CA LYS A 416 -14.84 17.82 -25.41
C LYS A 416 -14.70 18.81 -24.26
N ILE A 417 -15.28 18.50 -23.10
CA ILE A 417 -15.18 19.36 -21.92
C ILE A 417 -13.73 19.42 -21.43
N ALA A 418 -13.02 18.30 -21.42
CA ALA A 418 -11.62 18.24 -20.99
C ALA A 418 -10.71 19.12 -21.86
N VAL A 419 -10.86 19.05 -23.20
CA VAL A 419 -10.14 19.94 -24.13
C VAL A 419 -10.41 21.40 -23.79
N ARG A 420 -11.69 21.76 -23.57
CA ARG A 420 -12.06 23.14 -23.28
C ARG A 420 -11.52 23.64 -21.94
N MET A 421 -11.48 22.78 -20.92
CA MET A 421 -10.89 23.14 -19.62
C MET A 421 -9.37 23.35 -19.73
N SER A 422 -8.68 22.52 -20.51
CA SER A 422 -7.25 22.71 -20.78
C SER A 422 -6.97 24.04 -21.46
N GLU A 423 -7.78 24.43 -22.46
CA GLU A 423 -7.66 25.74 -23.12
C GLU A 423 -7.84 26.92 -22.14
N VAL A 424 -8.73 26.76 -21.15
CA VAL A 424 -8.94 27.77 -20.10
C VAL A 424 -7.72 27.86 -19.19
N ASP A 425 -7.19 26.72 -18.75
CA ASP A 425 -5.99 26.68 -17.90
C ASP A 425 -4.78 27.28 -18.64
N ASP A 426 -4.59 26.96 -19.92
CA ASP A 426 -3.53 27.54 -20.77
C ASP A 426 -3.66 29.05 -20.90
N PHE A 427 -4.89 29.54 -21.09
CA PHE A 427 -5.16 30.98 -21.13
C PHE A 427 -4.86 31.66 -19.79
N MET A 428 -5.28 31.07 -18.67
CA MET A 428 -5.02 31.60 -17.33
C MET A 428 -3.52 31.65 -17.04
N ASN A 429 -2.78 30.60 -17.39
CA ASN A 429 -1.33 30.55 -17.27
C ASN A 429 -0.65 31.65 -18.11
N TRP A 430 -1.08 31.82 -19.37
CA TRP A 430 -0.58 32.89 -20.22
C TRP A 430 -0.89 34.28 -19.66
N PHE A 431 -2.10 34.50 -19.16
CA PHE A 431 -2.52 35.78 -18.58
C PHE A 431 -1.73 36.11 -17.31
N GLU A 432 -1.53 35.12 -16.42
CA GLU A 432 -0.67 35.27 -15.24
C GLU A 432 0.77 35.62 -15.62
N ALA A 433 1.32 34.95 -16.64
CA ALA A 433 2.69 35.17 -17.08
C ALA A 433 2.92 36.53 -17.76
N THR A 434 1.91 37.07 -18.44
CA THR A 434 2.09 38.22 -19.35
C THR A 434 1.38 39.51 -18.92
N GLN A 435 0.24 39.41 -18.22
CA GLN A 435 -0.65 40.55 -17.96
C GLN A 435 -0.94 40.80 -16.48
N ALA A 436 -0.67 39.84 -15.59
CA ALA A 436 -0.94 40.01 -14.17
C ALA A 436 0.04 41.02 -13.53
N LYS A 437 -0.49 42.14 -13.05
CA LYS A 437 0.27 43.16 -12.27
C LYS A 437 0.68 42.66 -10.88
N THR A 438 0.02 41.62 -10.39
CA THR A 438 0.29 40.96 -9.12
C THR A 438 0.61 39.51 -9.42
N ALA A 439 1.91 39.18 -9.55
CA ALA A 439 2.33 37.79 -9.76
C ALA A 439 1.92 36.93 -8.56
N SER A 440 1.45 35.70 -8.80
CA SER A 440 0.90 34.75 -7.81
C SER A 440 1.89 34.29 -6.73
N GLY A 441 3.08 34.89 -6.63
CA GLY A 441 4.07 34.60 -5.60
C GLY A 441 4.80 33.26 -5.77
N ALA A 442 4.20 32.30 -6.49
CA ALA A 442 4.69 30.93 -6.65
C ALA A 442 6.08 30.85 -7.31
N PHE A 443 6.40 31.80 -8.20
CA PHE A 443 7.71 31.90 -8.86
C PHE A 443 8.65 32.91 -8.22
N ARG A 444 8.27 33.58 -7.12
CA ARG A 444 9.14 34.57 -6.47
C ARG A 444 10.44 33.92 -6.03
N ASP A 445 10.41 32.70 -5.51
CA ASP A 445 11.62 31.99 -5.09
C ASP A 445 12.54 31.65 -6.27
N TYR A 446 11.98 31.32 -7.44
CA TYR A 446 12.74 31.07 -8.68
C TYR A 446 13.35 32.36 -9.23
N LEU A 447 12.59 33.45 -9.23
CA LEU A 447 13.07 34.77 -9.67
C LEU A 447 14.11 35.33 -8.69
N HIS A 448 13.92 35.16 -7.38
CA HIS A 448 14.91 35.52 -6.36
C HIS A 448 16.16 34.64 -6.45
N ALA A 449 16.04 33.35 -6.78
CA ALA A 449 17.21 32.49 -7.03
C ALA A 449 17.99 32.93 -8.27
N SER A 450 17.31 33.41 -9.32
CA SER A 450 17.97 33.97 -10.51
C SER A 450 18.57 35.36 -10.29
N ALA A 451 17.97 36.17 -9.41
CA ALA A 451 18.43 37.52 -9.07
C ALA A 451 19.57 37.51 -8.04
N ASN A 452 19.60 36.54 -7.13
CA ASN A 452 20.69 36.29 -6.18
C ASN A 452 21.77 35.38 -6.76
N ASN A 453 21.94 35.36 -8.07
CA ASN A 453 23.06 34.69 -8.72
C ASN A 453 24.34 35.55 -8.56
N ASP A 454 24.63 35.95 -7.33
CA ASP A 454 25.96 36.37 -6.92
C ASP A 454 26.86 35.16 -7.09
N ALA A 455 27.57 35.15 -8.23
CA ALA A 455 28.69 34.29 -8.56
C ALA A 455 28.80 33.01 -7.72
N ILE A 456 28.00 31.99 -8.07
CA ILE A 456 28.29 30.62 -7.65
C ILE A 456 29.79 30.40 -7.92
N PRO A 457 30.64 30.07 -6.92
CA PRO A 457 32.06 29.89 -7.14
C PRO A 457 32.24 28.88 -8.25
N ARG A 458 32.80 29.31 -9.40
CA ARG A 458 33.03 28.42 -10.55
C ARG A 458 33.76 27.18 -10.04
N ARG A 459 33.12 26.01 -10.16
CA ARG A 459 33.79 24.75 -9.86
C ARG A 459 34.98 24.63 -10.80
N ARG A 460 36.17 24.35 -10.24
CA ARG A 460 37.40 24.11 -11.01
C ARG A 460 37.71 22.61 -11.09
N ASP A 461 36.68 21.78 -11.18
CA ASP A 461 36.88 20.36 -11.49
C ASP A 461 37.12 20.18 -13.00
N ALA A 462 37.74 19.06 -13.38
CA ALA A 462 38.16 18.82 -14.75
C ALA A 462 37.00 18.86 -15.76
N LEU A 463 35.78 18.54 -15.31
CA LEU A 463 34.56 18.63 -16.12
C LEU A 463 34.14 20.09 -16.37
N SER A 464 34.17 20.94 -15.35
CA SER A 464 33.81 22.36 -15.51
C SER A 464 34.81 23.09 -16.40
N VAL A 465 36.11 22.79 -16.29
CA VAL A 465 37.15 23.37 -17.17
C VAL A 465 36.94 22.95 -18.64
N TYR A 466 36.51 21.71 -18.89
CA TYR A 466 36.22 21.23 -20.23
C TYR A 466 34.97 21.89 -20.82
N LEU A 467 33.92 22.08 -20.03
CA LEU A 467 32.70 22.76 -20.46
C LEU A 467 32.92 24.25 -20.74
N ASP A 468 33.69 24.94 -19.89
CA ASP A 468 34.09 26.34 -20.11
C ASP A 468 34.90 26.49 -21.41
N ALA A 469 35.81 25.56 -21.69
CA ALA A 469 36.61 25.57 -22.92
C ALA A 469 35.74 25.36 -24.18
N LEU A 470 34.68 24.55 -24.08
CA LEU A 470 33.72 24.38 -25.17
C LEU A 470 32.84 25.61 -25.39
N GLU A 471 32.39 26.26 -24.31
CA GLU A 471 31.58 27.47 -24.40
C GLU A 471 32.36 28.63 -25.05
N THR A 472 33.67 28.72 -24.77
CA THR A 472 34.56 29.73 -25.38
C THR A 472 34.84 29.46 -26.86
N GLN A 473 34.63 28.24 -27.36
CA GLN A 473 34.78 27.88 -28.78
C GLN A 473 33.51 28.10 -29.61
N LEU A 474 32.38 28.37 -28.96
CA LEU A 474 31.06 28.56 -29.59
C LEU A 474 30.66 30.05 -29.70
N GLN A 475 31.46 30.96 -29.17
CA GLN A 475 31.44 32.40 -29.46
C GLN A 475 32.47 32.73 -30.54
#